data_AF-A0A0C1GG64-F1
#
_entry.id   AF-A0A0C1GG64-F1
#
_cell.length_a   1.000
_cell.length_b   1.000
_cell.length_c   1.000
_cell.angle_alpha   90.00
_cell.angle_beta   90.00
_cell.angle_gamma   90.00
#
_symmetry.space_group_name_H-M   'P 1'
#
loop_
_entity.id
_entity.type
_entity.pdbx_description
1 polymer ?
#
loop_
_entity_poly.entity_id
_entity_poly.type
_entity_poly.pdbx_seq_one_letter_code
_entity_poly.pdbx_strand_id
1 'polypeptide(L)' 'MQAYDALPQGLRHWLASACLPWSPASALKIWDQAGGAANPAAAILRLEAVERSMLRQDAVIWAAPGKQSGADPVA' A
#
# COMPACT_ATOMS: atom_id res chain seq x y z
N MET A 1 -3.64 7.88 -17.62
CA MET A 1 -4.72 8.58 -16.89
C MET A 1 -6.05 7.81 -16.87
N GLN A 2 -6.42 7.10 -17.95
CA GLN A 2 -7.68 6.32 -18.05
C GLN A 2 -7.94 5.29 -16.93
N ALA A 3 -6.88 4.63 -16.44
CA ALA A 3 -7.02 3.58 -15.41
C ALA A 3 -7.48 4.11 -14.05
N TYR A 4 -7.22 5.39 -13.73
CA TYR A 4 -7.68 6.02 -12.49
C TYR A 4 -9.11 6.52 -12.63
N ASP A 5 -9.46 7.07 -13.79
CA ASP A 5 -10.80 7.61 -14.07
C ASP A 5 -11.87 6.50 -14.11
N ALA A 6 -11.50 5.30 -14.57
CA ALA A 6 -12.37 4.13 -14.57
C ALA A 6 -12.60 3.51 -13.18
N LEU A 7 -11.99 4.04 -12.12
CA LEU A 7 -12.12 3.46 -10.78
C LEU A 7 -13.44 3.87 -10.10
N PRO A 8 -14.04 2.96 -9.32
CA PRO A 8 -15.18 3.28 -8.46
C PRO A 8 -14.86 4.45 -7.54
N GLN A 9 -15.85 5.31 -7.28
CA GLN A 9 -15.69 6.50 -6.45
C GLN A 9 -15.12 6.15 -5.06
N GLY A 10 -15.60 5.08 -4.42
CA GLY A 10 -15.09 4.65 -3.11
C GLY A 10 -13.62 4.26 -3.14
N LEU A 11 -13.19 3.58 -4.21
CA LEU A 11 -11.78 3.21 -4.40
C LEU A 11 -10.90 4.44 -4.67
N ARG A 12 -11.38 5.40 -5.47
CA ARG A 12 -10.66 6.67 -5.70
C ARG A 12 -10.46 7.45 -4.43
N HIS A 13 -11.51 7.56 -3.61
CA HIS A 13 -11.45 8.25 -2.32
C HIS A 13 -10.44 7.61 -1.38
N TRP A 14 -10.44 6.27 -1.30
CA TRP A 14 -9.46 5.54 -0.52
C TRP A 14 -8.03 5.78 -1.03
N LEU A 15 -7.80 5.67 -2.35
CA LEU A 15 -6.49 5.92 -2.95
C LEU A 15 -5.96 7.34 -2.68
N ALA A 16 -6.85 8.34 -2.64
CA ALA A 16 -6.48 9.72 -2.33
C ALA A 16 -6.07 9.92 -0.85
N SER A 17 -6.54 9.04 0.04
CA SER A 17 -6.25 9.10 1.49
C SER A 17 -5.20 8.07 1.94
N ALA A 18 -4.78 7.16 1.05
CA ALA A 18 -3.81 6.13 1.34
C ALA A 18 -2.44 6.75 1.65
N CYS A 19 -1.73 6.15 2.60
CA CYS A 19 -0.39 6.58 3.00
C CYS A 19 0.68 6.07 2.03
N LEU A 20 0.47 4.89 1.42
CA LEU A 20 1.40 4.33 0.46
C LEU A 20 1.06 4.74 -0.99
N PRO A 21 2.07 4.85 -1.88
CA PRO A 21 1.86 5.12 -3.31
C PRO A 21 1.37 3.84 -4.02
N TRP A 22 0.09 3.53 -3.85
CA TRP A 22 -0.55 2.37 -4.46
C TRP A 22 -0.76 2.54 -5.98
N SER A 23 -0.43 1.49 -6.73
CA SER A 23 -0.82 1.40 -8.14
C SER A 23 -2.34 1.13 -8.27
N PRO A 24 -3.05 1.83 -9.18
CA PRO A 24 -4.51 1.72 -9.31
C PRO A 24 -4.98 0.29 -9.66
N ALA A 25 -4.20 -0.45 -10.45
CA ALA A 25 -4.51 -1.83 -10.81
C ALA A 25 -4.48 -2.78 -9.60
N SER A 26 -3.50 -2.64 -8.71
CA SER A 26 -3.38 -3.46 -7.51
C SER A 26 -4.48 -3.15 -6.51
N ALA A 27 -4.79 -1.86 -6.31
CA ALA A 27 -5.88 -1.44 -5.45
C ALA A 27 -7.24 -1.93 -5.98
N LEU A 28 -7.48 -1.86 -7.30
CA LEU A 28 -8.70 -2.37 -7.93
C LEU A 28 -8.84 -3.89 -7.76
N LYS A 29 -7.75 -4.63 -7.89
CA LYS A 29 -7.77 -6.08 -7.68
C LYS A 29 -8.18 -6.43 -6.25
N ILE A 30 -7.61 -5.77 -5.24
CA ILE A 30 -7.96 -6.01 -3.83
C ILE A 30 -9.42 -5.59 -3.55
N TRP A 31 -9.85 -4.46 -4.12
CA TRP A 31 -11.21 -3.95 -4.02
C TRP A 31 -12.23 -4.97 -4.54
N ASP A 32 -12.03 -5.47 -5.75
CA ASP A 32 -12.91 -6.44 -6.40
C ASP A 32 -13.00 -7.76 -5.60
N GLN A 33 -11.86 -8.28 -5.15
CA GLN A 33 -11.79 -9.51 -4.35
C GLN A 33 -12.50 -9.41 -2.99
N ALA A 34 -12.66 -8.20 -2.46
CA ALA A 34 -13.30 -7.95 -1.18
C ALA A 34 -14.79 -7.60 -1.31
N GLY A 35 -15.37 -7.76 -2.51
CA GLY A 35 -16.79 -7.52 -2.78
C GLY A 35 -17.07 -6.24 -3.58
N GLY A 36 -16.03 -5.48 -3.90
CA GLY A 36 -16.08 -4.36 -4.82
C GLY A 36 -17.15 -3.33 -4.48
N ALA A 37 -17.87 -2.86 -5.51
CA ALA A 37 -18.96 -1.90 -5.36
C ALA A 37 -20.21 -2.49 -4.66
N ALA A 38 -20.35 -3.83 -4.62
CA ALA A 38 -21.44 -4.47 -3.91
C ALA A 38 -21.25 -4.43 -2.39
N ASN A 39 -19.99 -4.40 -1.93
CA ASN A 39 -19.65 -4.25 -0.52
C ASN A 39 -18.44 -3.31 -0.33
N PRO A 40 -18.64 -1.99 -0.51
CA PRO A 40 -17.54 -1.03 -0.47
C PRO A 40 -16.90 -0.94 0.92
N ALA A 41 -17.66 -1.16 1.99
CA ALA A 41 -17.13 -1.15 3.35
C ALA A 41 -16.11 -2.29 3.59
N ALA A 42 -16.46 -3.52 3.21
CA ALA A 42 -15.53 -4.65 3.30
C ALA A 42 -14.31 -4.48 2.40
N ALA A 43 -14.50 -3.90 1.21
CA ALA A 43 -13.41 -3.59 0.29
C ALA A 43 -12.41 -2.58 0.87
N ILE A 44 -12.89 -1.50 1.48
CA ILE A 44 -12.04 -0.50 2.16
C ILE A 44 -11.30 -1.14 3.33
N LEU A 45 -12.00 -1.87 4.20
CA LEU A 45 -11.37 -2.56 5.34
C LEU A 45 -10.26 -3.52 4.91
N ARG A 46 -10.47 -4.23 3.79
CA ARG A 46 -9.46 -5.12 3.23
C ARG A 46 -8.25 -4.34 2.74
N LEU A 47 -8.46 -3.24 2.02
CA LEU A 47 -7.40 -2.37 1.52
C LEU A 47 -6.56 -1.79 2.66
N GLU A 48 -7.19 -1.24 3.70
CA GLU A 48 -6.50 -0.75 4.90
C GLU A 48 -5.67 -1.85 5.58
N ALA A 49 -6.19 -3.07 5.67
CA ALA A 49 -5.46 -4.19 6.27
C ALA A 49 -4.21 -4.58 5.47
N VAL A 50 -4.28 -4.52 4.14
CA VAL A 50 -3.09 -4.76 3.29
C VAL A 50 -2.10 -3.62 3.45
N GLU A 51 -2.55 -2.36 3.42
CA GLU A 51 -1.69 -1.19 3.61
C GLU A 51 -0.93 -1.25 4.95
N ARG A 52 -1.63 -1.53 6.05
CA ARG A 52 -0.99 -1.68 7.37
C ARG A 52 0.01 -2.84 7.40
N SER A 53 -0.20 -3.89 6.62
CA SER A 53 0.74 -5.01 6.51
C SER A 53 1.97 -4.63 5.69
N MET A 54 1.79 -3.89 4.61
CA MET A 54 2.90 -3.36 3.80
C MET A 54 3.71 -2.31 4.57
N LEU A 55 3.06 -1.39 5.29
CA LEU A 55 3.76 -0.41 6.14
C LEU A 55 4.60 -1.10 7.22
N ARG A 56 4.11 -2.20 7.82
CA ARG A 56 4.92 -2.98 8.77
C ARG A 56 6.10 -3.67 8.09
N GLN A 57 5.94 -4.19 6.88
CA GLN A 57 7.04 -4.81 6.14
C GLN A 57 8.08 -3.79 5.69
N ASP A 58 7.63 -2.65 5.17
CA ASP A 58 8.49 -1.52 4.81
C ASP A 58 9.26 -1.02 6.05
N ALA A 59 8.57 -0.93 7.20
CA ALA A 59 9.20 -0.62 8.48
C ALA A 59 10.36 -1.56 8.84
N VAL A 60 10.22 -2.86 8.55
CA VAL A 60 11.27 -3.85 8.79
C VAL A 60 12.41 -3.72 7.78
N ILE A 61 12.11 -3.39 6.52
CA ILE A 61 13.12 -3.22 5.47
C ILE A 61 14.03 -2.03 5.78
N TRP A 62 13.49 -0.92 6.30
CA TRP A 62 14.32 0.24 6.69
C TRP A 62 14.92 0.16 8.10
N ALA A 63 14.31 -0.61 9.02
CA ALA A 63 14.84 -0.83 10.36
C ALA A 63 15.97 -1.87 10.44
N ALA A 64 16.28 -2.56 9.33
CA ALA A 64 17.49 -3.36 9.26
C ALA A 64 18.70 -2.42 9.45
N PRO A 65 19.57 -2.61 10.47
CA PRO A 65 20.78 -1.82 10.58
C PRO A 65 21.57 -2.07 9.31
N GLY A 66 21.68 -1.04 8.47
CA GLY A 66 22.61 -1.04 7.36
C GLY A 66 23.94 -1.53 7.90
N LYS A 67 24.47 -2.59 7.28
CA LYS A 67 25.82 -3.09 7.55
C LYS A 67 26.76 -1.89 7.54
N GLN A 68 27.08 -1.38 8.72
CA GLN A 68 28.16 -0.44 8.97
C GLN A 68 29.43 -1.16 8.54
N SER A 69 29.79 -0.98 7.27
CA SER A 69 31.07 -1.41 6.73
C SER A 69 32.14 -0.76 7.60
N GLY A 70 32.94 -1.60 8.26
CA GLY A 70 34.09 -1.15 9.03
C GLY A 70 34.98 -0.26 8.17
N ALA A 71 35.10 1.00 8.57
CA ALA A 71 36.26 1.80 8.24
C ALA A 71 37.27 1.53 9.35
N ASP A 72 38.31 0.78 9.01
CA ASP A 72 39.48 0.49 9.82
C ASP A 72 40.08 1.75 10.46
N PRO A 73 40.61 1.67 11.71
CA PRO A 73 41.42 2.74 12.29
C PRO A 73 42.83 2.69 11.71
N VAL A 74 43.25 3.73 10.97
CA VAL A 74 44.67 3.92 10.65
C VAL A 74 45.33 4.71 11.78
N ALA A 75 46.25 4.03 12.47
CA ALA A 75 47.26 4.61 13.33
C ALA A 75 48.55 4.87 12.52
#